data_AF-A0A699TEX0-F1
#
_entry.id   AF-A0A699TEX0-F1
#
_cell.length_a   1.000
_cell.length_b   1.000
_cell.length_c   1.000
_cell.angle_alpha   90.00
_cell.angle_beta   90.00
_cell.angle_gamma   90.00
#
_symmetry.space_group_name_H-M   'P 1'
#
loop_
_entity.id
_entity.type
_entity.pdbx_description
1 polymer ?
#
loop_
_entity_poly.entity_id
_entity_poly.type
_entity_poly.pdbx_seq_one_letter_code
_entity_poly.pdbx_strand_id
1 'polypeptide(L)'
;MTNNVKTYDESDDPKDHLKIFQAGEKVKCWAMPTWCHMFNSTLIGSAKVWFDDLPLESIDSYDDLKKAFLADYLQQKKSIKDPVEIHHIKQREGESTKDFVQRFKAK
;
A
#
# COMPACT_ATOMS: atom_id res chain seq x y z
N MET A 1 -27.30 2.46 -12.12
CA MET A 1 -26.71 1.18 -11.65
C MET A 1 -25.20 1.33 -11.66
N THR A 2 -24.60 1.66 -10.51
CA THR A 2 -23.16 1.94 -10.42
C THR A 2 -22.43 0.68 -9.98
N ASN A 3 -22.06 -0.17 -10.94
CA ASN A 3 -21.51 -1.48 -10.65
C ASN A 3 -20.03 -1.39 -10.24
N ASN A 4 -19.85 -1.50 -8.92
CA ASN A 4 -18.78 -2.22 -8.21
C ASN A 4 -17.34 -1.90 -8.62
N VAL A 5 -16.77 -0.87 -7.98
CA VAL A 5 -15.33 -0.92 -7.72
C VAL A 5 -15.09 -2.15 -6.83
N LYS A 6 -14.15 -3.02 -7.22
CA LYS A 6 -13.79 -4.20 -6.43
C LYS A 6 -13.35 -3.79 -5.03
N THR A 7 -13.70 -4.59 -4.04
CA THR A 7 -13.17 -4.48 -2.68
C THR A 7 -11.68 -4.77 -2.67
N TYR A 8 -10.92 -3.95 -1.95
CA TYR A 8 -9.49 -4.10 -1.73
C TYR A 8 -9.23 -4.94 -0.48
N ASP A 9 -8.83 -6.20 -0.69
CA ASP A 9 -8.55 -7.19 0.35
C ASP A 9 -7.05 -7.30 0.69
N GLU A 10 -6.25 -6.31 0.27
CA GLU A 10 -4.79 -6.23 0.47
C GLU A 10 -3.98 -7.25 -0.34
N SER A 11 -4.63 -8.15 -1.10
CA SER A 11 -3.95 -9.11 -1.98
C SER A 11 -3.61 -8.53 -3.36
N ASP A 12 -4.43 -7.60 -3.84
CA ASP A 12 -4.25 -6.91 -5.13
C ASP A 12 -3.21 -5.77 -5.05
N ASP A 13 -2.62 -5.38 -6.18
CA ASP A 13 -1.65 -4.29 -6.20
C ASP A 13 -2.33 -2.94 -5.85
N PRO A 14 -1.84 -2.20 -4.82
CA PRO A 14 -2.44 -0.94 -4.40
C PRO A 14 -2.54 0.09 -5.53
N LYS A 15 -1.60 0.07 -6.49
CA LYS A 15 -1.62 0.99 -7.63
C LYS A 15 -2.72 0.63 -8.62
N ASP A 16 -3.02 -0.64 -8.79
CA ASP A 16 -4.09 -1.08 -9.71
C ASP A 16 -5.46 -0.78 -9.12
N HIS A 17 -5.64 -0.93 -7.80
CA HIS A 17 -6.85 -0.46 -7.09
C HIS A 17 -7.09 1.04 -7.33
N LEU A 18 -6.05 1.86 -7.13
CA LEU A 18 -6.12 3.31 -7.36
C LEU A 18 -6.43 3.68 -8.81
N LYS A 19 -5.94 2.93 -9.80
CA LYS A 19 -6.25 3.17 -11.22
C LYS A 19 -7.73 2.92 -11.52
N ILE A 20 -8.28 1.82 -11.00
CA ILE A 20 -9.69 1.46 -11.19
C ILE A 20 -10.58 2.53 -10.53
N PHE A 21 -10.24 2.94 -9.32
CA PHE A 21 -10.99 3.97 -8.60
C PHE A 21 -10.91 5.34 -9.29
N GLN A 22 -9.71 5.75 -9.72
CA GLN A 22 -9.50 7.02 -10.43
C GLN A 22 -10.23 7.07 -11.78
N ALA A 23 -10.33 5.95 -12.50
CA ALA A 23 -11.13 5.87 -13.72
C ALA A 23 -12.62 6.12 -13.44
N GLY A 24 -13.13 5.67 -12.29
CA GLY A 24 -14.50 5.93 -11.85
C GLY A 24 -14.74 7.38 -11.40
N GLU A 25 -13.77 7.98 -10.70
CA GLU A 25 -13.82 9.36 -10.23
C GLU A 25 -13.83 10.37 -11.39
N LYS A 26 -12.90 10.24 -12.35
CA LYS A 26 -12.79 11.14 -13.51
C LYS A 26 -14.02 11.18 -14.41
N VAL A 27 -14.78 10.08 -14.47
CA VAL A 27 -16.00 9.99 -15.29
C VAL A 27 -17.17 10.71 -14.62
N LYS A 28 -17.16 10.82 -13.30
CA LYS A 28 -18.29 11.30 -12.52
C LYS A 28 -18.04 12.63 -11.81
N CYS A 29 -16.81 13.15 -11.83
CA CYS A 29 -16.38 14.39 -11.17
C CYS A 29 -16.96 14.50 -9.76
N TRP A 30 -16.71 13.48 -8.95
CA TRP A 30 -17.27 13.40 -7.61
C TRP A 30 -16.70 14.51 -6.72
N ALA A 31 -17.56 15.15 -5.91
CA ALA A 31 -17.11 16.03 -4.85
C ALA A 31 -16.29 15.25 -3.81
N MET A 32 -15.40 15.94 -3.08
CA MET A 32 -14.52 15.33 -2.08
C MET A 32 -15.21 14.39 -1.08
N PRO A 33 -16.32 14.79 -0.44
CA PRO A 33 -17.03 13.89 0.47
C PRO A 33 -17.51 12.60 -0.21
N THR A 34 -17.92 12.69 -1.47
CA THR A 34 -18.46 11.57 -2.24
C THR A 34 -17.38 10.58 -2.60
N TRP A 35 -16.23 11.01 -3.12
CA TRP A 35 -15.15 10.06 -3.44
C TRP A 35 -14.48 9.51 -2.18
N CYS A 36 -14.37 10.26 -1.08
CA CYS A 36 -13.91 9.72 0.20
C CYS A 36 -14.81 8.57 0.69
N HIS A 37 -16.12 8.78 0.67
CA HIS A 37 -17.10 7.77 1.07
C HIS A 37 -17.01 6.52 0.17
N MET A 38 -16.98 6.72 -1.14
CA MET A 38 -16.84 5.62 -2.10
C MET A 38 -15.52 4.88 -1.90
N PHE A 39 -14.41 5.57 -1.67
CA PHE A 39 -13.11 4.94 -1.44
C PHE A 39 -13.14 4.08 -0.17
N ASN A 40 -13.60 4.62 0.96
CA ASN A 40 -13.76 3.86 2.20
C ASN A 40 -14.65 2.61 2.01
N SER A 41 -15.73 2.70 1.22
CA SER A 41 -16.60 1.55 0.93
C SER A 41 -15.91 0.42 0.15
N THR A 42 -14.78 0.70 -0.51
CA THR A 42 -13.98 -0.31 -1.20
C THR A 42 -12.93 -0.97 -0.31
N LEU A 43 -12.66 -0.42 0.87
CA LEU A 43 -11.64 -0.96 1.77
C LEU A 43 -12.27 -1.98 2.72
N ILE A 44 -11.56 -3.08 2.94
CA ILE A 44 -11.90 -4.07 3.96
C ILE A 44 -10.66 -4.36 4.84
N GLY A 45 -10.85 -5.04 5.97
CA GLY A 45 -9.74 -5.46 6.83
C GLY A 45 -8.91 -4.30 7.37
N SER A 46 -7.59 -4.45 7.33
CA SER A 46 -6.62 -3.48 7.85
C SER A 46 -6.65 -2.17 7.04
N ALA A 47 -6.98 -2.23 5.75
CA ALA A 47 -7.12 -1.04 4.90
C ALA A 47 -8.25 -0.14 5.34
N LYS A 48 -9.33 -0.73 5.85
CA LYS A 48 -10.41 0.04 6.43
C LYS A 48 -9.99 0.71 7.75
N VAL A 49 -9.30 -0.04 8.62
CA VAL A 49 -8.78 0.49 9.89
C VAL A 49 -7.81 1.65 9.64
N TRP A 50 -6.88 1.49 8.69
CA TRP A 50 -5.95 2.54 8.29
C TRP A 50 -6.69 3.83 7.87
N PHE A 51 -7.74 3.71 7.05
CA PHE A 51 -8.49 4.87 6.59
C PHE A 51 -9.24 5.56 7.74
N ASP A 52 -9.81 4.77 8.66
CA ASP A 52 -10.55 5.29 9.82
C ASP A 52 -9.60 5.94 10.87
N ASP A 53 -8.31 5.56 10.90
CA ASP A 53 -7.27 6.10 11.78
C ASP A 53 -6.54 7.35 11.23
N LEU A 54 -6.87 7.79 10.01
CA LEU A 54 -6.26 8.98 9.42
C LEU A 54 -6.56 10.23 10.27
N PRO A 55 -5.58 11.12 10.49
CA PRO A 55 -5.83 12.38 11.17
C PRO A 55 -6.91 13.19 10.43
N LEU A 56 -7.76 13.87 11.20
CA LEU A 56 -8.70 14.85 10.64
C LEU A 56 -7.94 15.86 9.78
N GLU A 57 -8.52 16.24 8.65
CA GLU A 57 -7.95 17.25 7.73
C GLU A 57 -6.59 16.84 7.11
N SER A 58 -6.21 15.55 7.17
CA SER A 58 -4.98 15.06 6.52
C SER A 58 -5.10 14.82 5.02
N ILE A 59 -6.33 14.81 4.49
CA ILE A 59 -6.63 14.56 3.07
C ILE A 59 -7.53 15.68 2.54
N ASP A 60 -6.92 16.60 1.79
CA ASP A 60 -7.62 17.70 1.11
C ASP A 60 -7.84 17.44 -0.39
N SER A 61 -7.24 16.38 -0.92
CA SER A 61 -7.34 16.02 -2.33
C SER A 61 -7.20 14.51 -2.56
N TYR A 62 -7.64 14.05 -3.73
CA TYR A 62 -7.44 12.67 -4.15
C TYR A 62 -5.95 12.32 -4.28
N ASP A 63 -5.10 13.29 -4.64
CA ASP A 63 -3.65 13.10 -4.71
C ASP A 63 -3.04 12.87 -3.32
N ASP A 64 -3.55 13.54 -2.29
CA ASP A 64 -3.09 13.33 -0.91
C ASP A 64 -3.54 11.96 -0.38
N LEU A 65 -4.78 11.55 -0.66
CA LEU A 65 -5.26 10.19 -0.40
C LEU A 65 -4.35 9.15 -1.06
N LYS A 66 -4.07 9.34 -2.35
CA LYS A 66 -3.23 8.43 -3.12
C LYS A 66 -1.83 8.31 -2.54
N LYS A 67 -1.22 9.44 -2.14
CA LYS A 67 0.10 9.44 -1.51
C LYS A 67 0.08 8.71 -0.18
N ALA A 68 -0.90 9.00 0.69
CA ALA A 68 -1.02 8.37 1.99
C ALA A 68 -1.23 6.86 1.87
N PHE A 69 -2.15 6.43 1.00
CA PHE A 69 -2.45 5.02 0.76
C PHE A 69 -1.23 4.26 0.21
N LEU A 70 -0.52 4.84 -0.76
CA LEU A 70 0.69 4.23 -1.30
C LEU A 70 1.83 4.22 -0.31
N ALA A 71 1.99 5.24 0.53
CA ALA A 71 3.02 5.26 1.56
C ALA A 71 2.83 4.09 2.52
N ASP A 72 1.61 3.86 2.99
CA ASP A 72 1.31 2.78 3.92
C ASP A 72 1.44 1.39 3.26
N TYR A 73 0.74 1.16 2.14
CA TYR A 73 0.65 -0.17 1.53
C TYR A 73 1.85 -0.57 0.67
N LEU A 74 2.59 0.37 0.07
CA LEU A 74 3.88 0.04 -0.56
C LEU A 74 4.96 -0.22 0.48
N GLN A 75 4.91 0.45 1.64
CA GLN A 75 5.82 0.17 2.74
C GLN A 75 5.51 -1.19 3.36
N GLN A 76 4.24 -1.54 3.58
CA GLN A 76 3.87 -2.90 4.00
C GLN A 76 4.39 -3.98 3.02
N LYS A 77 4.26 -3.79 1.71
CA LYS A 77 4.82 -4.71 0.70
C LYS A 77 6.35 -4.77 0.71
N LYS A 78 7.05 -3.68 1.06
CA LYS A 78 8.51 -3.67 1.28
C LYS A 78 8.91 -4.30 2.61
N SER A 79 8.06 -4.28 3.62
CA SER A 79 8.32 -4.87 4.94
C SER A 79 8.02 -6.37 4.97
N ILE A 80 6.99 -6.81 4.24
CA ILE A 80 6.61 -8.23 4.09
C ILE A 80 7.63 -8.98 3.21
N LYS A 81 8.32 -8.26 2.32
CA LYS A 81 9.65 -8.64 1.83
C LYS A 81 10.65 -8.30 2.95
N ASP A 82 10.96 -9.11 3.93
CA ASP A 82 11.28 -10.51 3.78
C ASP A 82 11.78 -10.97 5.16
N PRO A 83 10.90 -11.52 6.04
CA PRO A 83 11.34 -12.10 7.30
C PRO A 83 12.36 -13.23 7.08
N VAL A 84 12.28 -13.91 5.93
CA VAL A 84 13.16 -14.99 5.53
C VAL A 84 14.57 -14.47 5.19
N GLU A 85 14.72 -13.31 4.55
CA GLU A 85 15.98 -12.63 4.27
C GLU A 85 16.63 -12.23 5.58
N ILE A 86 15.86 -11.67 6.53
CA ILE A 86 16.39 -11.30 7.85
C ILE A 86 16.92 -12.54 8.59
N HIS A 87 16.25 -13.68 8.49
CA HIS A 87 16.76 -14.95 9.02
C HIS A 87 18.03 -15.47 8.31
N HIS A 88 18.23 -15.14 7.03
CA HIS A 88 19.43 -15.51 6.27
C HIS A 88 20.58 -14.49 6.39
N ILE A 89 20.38 -13.35 7.05
CA ILE A 89 21.45 -12.39 7.39
C ILE A 89 22.16 -12.87 8.66
N LYS A 90 22.88 -13.98 8.53
CA LYS A 90 23.91 -14.38 9.48
C LYS A 90 25.18 -14.74 8.71
N GLN A 91 26.31 -14.37 9.30
CA GLN A 91 27.60 -14.87 8.85
C GLN A 91 27.61 -16.39 9.05
N ARG A 92 27.91 -17.14 8.00
CA ARG A 92 27.96 -18.61 8.09
C ARG A 92 29.19 -19.03 8.88
N GLU A 93 29.13 -20.19 9.52
CA GLU A 93 30.30 -20.75 10.21
C GLU A 93 31.44 -20.98 9.19
N GLY A 94 32.62 -20.41 9.44
CA GLY A 94 33.76 -20.45 8.51
C GLY A 94 33.75 -19.41 7.37
N GLU A 95 32.71 -18.58 7.24
CA GLU A 95 32.70 -17.46 6.30
C GLU A 95 33.53 -16.28 6.83
N SER A 96 34.33 -15.63 5.98
CA SER A 96 35.03 -14.40 6.37
C SER A 96 34.07 -13.20 6.39
N THR A 97 34.35 -12.21 7.22
CA THR A 97 33.53 -10.98 7.28
C THR A 97 33.46 -10.26 5.94
N LYS A 98 34.53 -10.36 5.12
CA LYS A 98 34.59 -9.77 3.78
C LYS A 98 33.63 -10.47 2.82
N ASP A 99 33.60 -11.80 2.85
CA ASP A 99 32.72 -12.61 1.99
C ASP A 99 31.24 -12.42 2.36
N PHE A 100 30.95 -12.30 3.67
CA PHE A 100 29.61 -11.94 4.15
C PHE A 100 29.14 -10.59 3.59
N VAL A 101 29.97 -9.55 3.68
CA VAL A 101 29.64 -8.21 3.16
C VAL A 101 29.49 -8.24 1.63
N GLN A 102 30.32 -9.00 0.92
CA GLN A 102 30.24 -9.14 -0.52
C GLN A 102 28.96 -9.86 -0.98
N ARG A 103 28.55 -10.93 -0.28
CA ARG A 103 27.29 -11.63 -0.53
C ARG A 103 26.08 -10.73 -0.29
N PHE A 104 26.14 -9.91 0.75
CA PHE A 104 25.05 -9.00 1.08
C PHE A 104 24.94 -7.83 0.08
N LYS A 105 26.07 -7.31 -0.42
CA LYS A 105 26.10 -6.22 -1.40
C LYS A 105 25.81 -6.65 -2.85
N ALA A 106 25.86 -7.94 -3.15
CA ALA A 106 25.58 -8.50 -4.48
C ALA A 106 24.08 -8.79 -4.73
N LYS A 107 23.22 -8.44 -3.76
CA LYS A 107 21.76 -8.51 -3.85
C LYS A 107 21.20 -7.12 -4.14
#